data_AF-A0A0D2W516-F1
#
_entry.id   AF-A0A0D2W516-F1
#
_cell.length_a   1.000
_cell.length_b   1.000
_cell.length_c   1.000
_cell.angle_alpha   90.00
_cell.angle_beta   90.00
_cell.angle_gamma   90.00
#
_symmetry.space_group_name_H-M   'P 1'
#
loop_
_entity.id
_entity.type
_entity.pdbx_description
1 polymer ?
#
loop_
_entity_poly.entity_id
_entity_poly.type
_entity_poly.pdbx_seq_one_letter_code
_entity_poly.pdbx_strand_id
1 'polypeptide(L)'
;MASHIVGYPRMGPKRELKFALESFWDKKSSAEDLKKVAADLRSSIWKQMSGAGIKYIPSNTFSYYDQVLDTTSMLGAVPPRYNWTGGEIGYDTYFSMARGNASVPAMEMTKWFDTNYHFIVPELGPDVKFSYASHKAVDEFKEAKALGVDTVPVLIGPVSYLLLSKPAKGVEKTFSLLSLLPKIIPIYKEVISELKAAGASWIQFDEPTLVLDLDSQQLQAFTAAYADLESTLSGLNVLIETYFADLTPEAYKTLIGLKGVTAYGLDLVRGTQTTDLVKKDFPKGKYLFAGVVDGRNIWANDLASSLSTMQALEAVVGKDKLVVSTSCSLLHTAVDLVNETKLDDEIKSWLAFAAQKVVEVNALAKALAGQKDEAFFSSNAAAQASRKSSPRVTNAAVQKAADALKGSDHRRATNVSARLDAQQKKLNLPILPTTTIGSFPQTVELRRVRREFKANKISEDDYVKAIKEEIKKVVNLQEELDIDVLVHGEPEAKTIWSSTLVSSCLVLLSLLMGGCNLMVLAVSSHRSSMVMLAAPRQ
;
A
#
# COMPACT_ATOMS: atom_id res chain seq x y z
N MET A 1 20.56 -17.96 8.26
CA MET A 1 19.56 -16.92 8.55
C MET A 1 18.46 -16.99 7.52
N ALA A 2 17.21 -16.74 7.92
CA ALA A 2 16.05 -16.82 7.06
C ALA A 2 15.65 -15.44 6.50
N SER A 3 14.85 -15.47 5.43
CA SER A 3 14.33 -14.31 4.71
C SER A 3 12.81 -14.37 4.64
N HIS A 4 12.16 -13.21 4.73
CA HIS A 4 10.71 -13.05 4.68
C HIS A 4 10.32 -11.84 3.82
N ILE A 5 9.15 -11.93 3.19
CA ILE A 5 8.50 -10.83 2.50
C ILE A 5 7.12 -10.69 3.11
N VAL A 6 6.79 -9.51 3.63
CA VAL A 6 5.50 -9.25 4.30
C VAL A 6 4.31 -9.39 3.33
N GLY A 7 4.50 -8.96 2.08
CA GLY A 7 3.52 -9.07 1.01
C GLY A 7 4.06 -8.57 -0.32
N TYR A 8 3.35 -8.85 -1.43
CA TYR A 8 3.84 -8.61 -2.79
C TYR A 8 2.81 -7.87 -3.66
N PRO A 9 3.23 -7.00 -4.61
CA PRO A 9 2.30 -6.35 -5.52
C PRO A 9 1.61 -7.34 -6.45
N ARG A 10 0.28 -7.24 -6.52
CA ARG A 10 -0.60 -8.19 -7.21
C ARG A 10 -1.02 -7.80 -8.62
N MET A 11 -0.67 -6.58 -9.06
CA MET A 11 -1.11 -6.05 -10.35
C MET A 11 -0.50 -6.77 -11.55
N GLY A 12 0.64 -7.43 -11.34
CA GLY A 12 1.45 -8.05 -12.39
C GLY A 12 2.41 -7.06 -13.06
N PRO A 13 3.54 -7.53 -13.64
CA PRO A 13 4.57 -6.66 -14.22
C PRO A 13 4.08 -5.74 -15.34
N LYS A 14 3.03 -6.16 -16.07
CA LYS A 14 2.44 -5.40 -17.17
C LYS A 14 0.99 -4.99 -16.92
N ARG A 15 0.52 -5.08 -15.66
CA ARG A 15 -0.84 -4.76 -15.20
C ARG A 15 -1.89 -5.76 -15.70
N GLU A 16 -1.52 -7.01 -15.79
CA GLU A 16 -2.37 -8.13 -16.21
C GLU A 16 -3.69 -8.16 -15.42
N LEU A 17 -3.63 -8.00 -14.09
CA LEU A 17 -4.82 -7.99 -13.24
C LEU A 17 -5.76 -6.82 -13.55
N LYS A 18 -5.20 -5.64 -13.85
CA LYS A 18 -5.99 -4.45 -14.19
C LYS A 18 -6.89 -4.73 -15.39
N PHE A 19 -6.28 -5.24 -16.46
CA PHE A 19 -6.98 -5.45 -17.73
C PHE A 19 -7.97 -6.61 -17.62
N ALA A 20 -7.65 -7.66 -16.86
CA ALA A 20 -8.58 -8.75 -16.58
C ALA A 20 -9.82 -8.26 -15.81
N LEU A 21 -9.65 -7.42 -14.78
CA LEU A 21 -10.75 -6.84 -14.01
C LEU A 21 -11.63 -5.92 -14.86
N GLU A 22 -11.03 -5.00 -15.64
CA GLU A 22 -11.79 -4.13 -16.53
C GLU A 22 -12.55 -4.92 -17.59
N SER A 23 -11.92 -5.93 -18.20
CA SER A 23 -12.59 -6.82 -19.15
C SER A 23 -13.75 -7.57 -18.52
N PHE A 24 -13.59 -8.07 -17.30
CA PHE A 24 -14.64 -8.77 -16.56
C PHE A 24 -15.82 -7.83 -16.23
N TRP A 25 -15.56 -6.62 -15.70
CA TRP A 25 -16.61 -5.66 -15.39
C TRP A 25 -17.34 -5.13 -16.62
N ASP A 26 -16.64 -5.00 -17.75
CA ASP A 26 -17.23 -4.67 -19.04
C ASP A 26 -17.97 -5.86 -19.70
N LYS A 27 -18.03 -7.02 -19.03
CA LYS A 27 -18.63 -8.28 -19.53
C LYS A 27 -18.00 -8.79 -20.83
N LYS A 28 -16.72 -8.47 -21.06
CA LYS A 28 -15.93 -8.91 -22.22
C LYS A 28 -15.18 -10.22 -21.98
N SER A 29 -15.07 -10.66 -20.73
CA SER A 29 -14.47 -11.94 -20.32
C SER A 29 -15.27 -12.61 -19.21
N SER A 30 -15.11 -13.92 -19.08
CA SER A 30 -15.80 -14.74 -18.07
C SER A 30 -15.16 -14.64 -16.68
N ALA A 31 -15.86 -15.17 -15.66
CA ALA A 31 -15.31 -15.32 -14.32
C ALA A 31 -14.12 -16.30 -14.30
N GLU A 32 -14.16 -17.32 -15.15
CA GLU A 32 -13.13 -18.32 -15.33
C GLU A 32 -11.85 -17.71 -15.90
N ASP A 33 -11.99 -16.79 -16.87
CA ASP A 33 -10.85 -16.04 -17.43
C ASP A 33 -10.17 -15.18 -16.35
N LEU A 34 -10.95 -14.48 -15.53
CA LEU A 34 -10.43 -13.68 -14.41
C LEU A 34 -9.71 -14.55 -13.38
N LYS A 35 -10.31 -15.70 -13.01
CA LYS A 35 -9.70 -16.68 -12.09
C LYS A 35 -8.37 -17.20 -12.63
N LYS A 36 -8.30 -17.49 -13.93
CA LYS A 36 -7.09 -17.97 -14.59
C LYS A 36 -5.96 -16.94 -14.52
N VAL A 37 -6.23 -15.69 -14.90
CA VAL A 37 -5.21 -14.62 -14.80
C VAL A 37 -4.73 -14.43 -13.37
N ALA A 38 -5.64 -14.49 -12.39
CA ALA A 38 -5.30 -14.39 -10.98
C ALA A 38 -4.42 -15.55 -10.49
N ALA A 39 -4.76 -16.79 -10.86
CA ALA A 39 -3.98 -17.99 -10.53
C ALA A 39 -2.57 -17.96 -11.17
N ASP A 40 -2.47 -17.56 -12.44
CA ASP A 40 -1.19 -17.42 -13.15
C ASP A 40 -0.29 -16.38 -12.47
N LEU A 41 -0.87 -15.24 -12.04
CA LEU A 41 -0.15 -14.22 -11.28
C LEU A 41 0.35 -14.73 -9.93
N ARG A 42 -0.52 -15.38 -9.14
CA ARG A 42 -0.12 -15.95 -7.85
C ARG A 42 0.99 -16.99 -8.01
N SER A 43 0.84 -17.91 -8.96
CA SER A 43 1.85 -18.94 -9.28
C SER A 43 3.20 -18.31 -9.64
N SER A 44 3.20 -17.29 -10.51
CA SER A 44 4.40 -16.57 -10.91
C SER A 44 5.08 -15.90 -9.71
N ILE A 45 4.32 -15.23 -8.85
CA ILE A 45 4.83 -14.51 -7.68
C ILE A 45 5.47 -15.49 -6.68
N TRP A 46 4.81 -16.60 -6.37
CA TRP A 46 5.36 -17.61 -5.46
C TRP A 46 6.62 -18.28 -6.02
N LYS A 47 6.62 -18.63 -7.30
CA LYS A 47 7.80 -19.20 -7.98
C LYS A 47 8.95 -18.21 -8.02
N GLN A 48 8.69 -16.92 -8.23
CA GLN A 48 9.72 -15.88 -8.22
C GLN A 48 10.36 -15.76 -6.84
N MET A 49 9.56 -15.67 -5.77
CA MET A 49 10.10 -15.58 -4.41
C MET A 49 10.83 -16.87 -3.99
N SER A 50 10.28 -18.03 -4.35
CA SER A 50 10.91 -19.34 -4.11
C SER A 50 12.24 -19.48 -4.86
N GLY A 51 12.27 -19.12 -6.15
CA GLY A 51 13.48 -19.13 -6.98
C GLY A 51 14.55 -18.13 -6.50
N ALA A 52 14.13 -17.01 -5.91
CA ALA A 52 15.04 -16.06 -5.26
C ALA A 52 15.59 -16.58 -3.93
N GLY A 53 15.02 -17.66 -3.36
CA GLY A 53 15.46 -18.28 -2.11
C GLY A 53 14.81 -17.70 -0.85
N ILE A 54 13.63 -17.07 -0.97
CA ILE A 54 12.88 -16.59 0.21
C ILE A 54 12.39 -17.78 1.03
N LYS A 55 12.65 -17.75 2.35
CA LYS A 55 12.24 -18.84 3.25
C LYS A 55 10.76 -18.76 3.64
N TYR A 56 10.29 -17.57 4.02
CA TYR A 56 8.92 -17.34 4.46
C TYR A 56 8.17 -16.54 3.39
N ILE A 57 7.50 -17.24 2.49
CA ILE A 57 6.80 -16.67 1.32
C ILE A 57 5.34 -16.40 1.70
N PRO A 58 4.80 -15.18 1.52
CA PRO A 58 3.44 -14.87 1.91
C PRO A 58 2.39 -15.45 0.93
N SER A 59 1.24 -15.83 1.46
CA SER A 59 0.00 -16.16 0.71
C SER A 59 -1.18 -15.37 1.26
N ASN A 60 -2.30 -15.34 0.55
CA ASN A 60 -3.46 -14.48 0.85
C ASN A 60 -3.20 -12.96 0.72
N THR A 61 -2.04 -12.56 0.18
CA THR A 61 -1.71 -11.14 -0.11
C THR A 61 -2.25 -10.68 -1.46
N PHE A 62 -2.54 -11.61 -2.36
CA PHE A 62 -3.28 -11.34 -3.59
C PHE A 62 -4.71 -10.93 -3.24
N SER A 63 -5.31 -10.00 -4.00
CA SER A 63 -6.75 -9.80 -4.02
C SER A 63 -7.23 -9.19 -5.32
N TYR A 64 -8.52 -9.36 -5.60
CA TYR A 64 -9.14 -8.78 -6.79
C TYR A 64 -9.38 -7.28 -6.64
N TYR A 65 -9.40 -6.75 -5.41
CA TYR A 65 -9.63 -5.33 -5.19
C TYR A 65 -8.87 -4.81 -3.97
N ASP A 66 -9.25 -5.26 -2.77
CA ASP A 66 -8.68 -4.83 -1.50
C ASP A 66 -8.58 -5.96 -0.46
N GLN A 67 -7.50 -6.01 0.31
CA GLN A 67 -7.28 -7.05 1.33
C GLN A 67 -8.14 -6.85 2.59
N VAL A 68 -8.58 -5.62 2.89
CA VAL A 68 -9.52 -5.40 4.00
C VAL A 68 -10.93 -5.82 3.58
N LEU A 69 -11.29 -5.59 2.31
CA LEU A 69 -12.48 -6.16 1.71
C LEU A 69 -12.46 -7.70 1.69
N ASP A 70 -11.29 -8.32 1.46
CA ASP A 70 -11.15 -9.77 1.58
C ASP A 70 -11.46 -10.25 3.00
N THR A 71 -10.94 -9.58 4.03
CA THR A 71 -11.27 -9.88 5.44
C THR A 71 -12.75 -9.66 5.73
N THR A 72 -13.35 -8.59 5.18
CA THR A 72 -14.80 -8.33 5.27
C THR A 72 -15.59 -9.49 4.68
N SER A 73 -15.11 -10.03 3.55
CA SER A 73 -15.74 -11.17 2.88
C SER A 73 -15.54 -12.48 3.66
N MET A 74 -14.33 -12.72 4.18
CA MET A 74 -14.04 -13.86 5.07
C MET A 74 -14.98 -13.89 6.27
N LEU A 75 -15.26 -12.73 6.89
CA LEU A 75 -16.13 -12.59 8.05
C LEU A 75 -17.63 -12.56 7.71
N GLY A 76 -18.02 -12.57 6.43
CA GLY A 76 -19.43 -12.43 6.03
C GLY A 76 -20.03 -11.08 6.44
N ALA A 77 -19.22 -10.04 6.62
CA ALA A 77 -19.63 -8.74 7.12
C ALA A 77 -20.21 -7.86 6.00
N VAL A 78 -21.14 -8.40 5.21
CA VAL A 78 -21.75 -7.73 4.06
C VAL A 78 -22.89 -6.81 4.52
N PRO A 79 -22.86 -5.51 4.17
CA PRO A 79 -23.97 -4.62 4.51
C PRO A 79 -25.31 -5.05 3.88
N PRO A 80 -26.44 -4.91 4.59
CA PRO A 80 -27.75 -5.41 4.13
C PRO A 80 -28.17 -4.91 2.73
N ARG A 81 -27.74 -3.70 2.35
CA ARG A 81 -28.05 -3.10 1.04
C ARG A 81 -27.60 -3.95 -0.16
N TYR A 82 -26.63 -4.84 0.02
CA TYR A 82 -26.14 -5.71 -1.05
C TYR A 82 -26.94 -7.01 -1.19
N ASN A 83 -27.99 -7.20 -0.37
CA ASN A 83 -28.93 -8.33 -0.43
C ASN A 83 -28.26 -9.72 -0.44
N TRP A 84 -27.11 -9.85 0.23
CA TRP A 84 -26.45 -11.14 0.40
C TRP A 84 -27.17 -11.96 1.47
N THR A 85 -27.51 -13.21 1.14
CA THR A 85 -28.36 -14.08 1.97
C THR A 85 -27.57 -15.16 2.74
N GLY A 86 -26.24 -15.09 2.74
CA GLY A 86 -25.35 -16.10 3.33
C GLY A 86 -24.68 -17.00 2.28
N GLY A 87 -23.72 -17.82 2.72
CA GLY A 87 -22.94 -18.74 1.88
C GLY A 87 -21.60 -18.16 1.41
N GLU A 88 -20.93 -18.79 0.44
CA GLU A 88 -19.67 -18.26 -0.11
C GLU A 88 -19.94 -16.93 -0.87
N ILE A 89 -19.14 -15.90 -0.59
CA ILE A 89 -19.24 -14.62 -1.29
C ILE A 89 -18.65 -14.72 -2.69
N GLY A 90 -19.51 -14.63 -3.69
CA GLY A 90 -19.12 -14.57 -5.10
C GLY A 90 -18.71 -13.18 -5.58
N TYR A 91 -18.25 -13.11 -6.84
CA TYR A 91 -17.79 -11.86 -7.47
C TYR A 91 -18.84 -10.75 -7.51
N ASP A 92 -20.11 -11.09 -7.69
CA ASP A 92 -21.18 -10.08 -7.77
C ASP A 92 -21.29 -9.30 -6.46
N THR A 93 -21.37 -9.99 -5.32
CA THR A 93 -21.42 -9.35 -4.00
C THR A 93 -20.10 -8.64 -3.69
N TYR A 94 -18.96 -9.29 -3.94
CA TYR A 94 -17.63 -8.73 -3.68
C TYR A 94 -17.40 -7.40 -4.43
N PHE A 95 -17.64 -7.38 -5.75
CA PHE A 95 -17.48 -6.17 -6.54
C PHE A 95 -18.60 -5.15 -6.30
N SER A 96 -19.81 -5.59 -5.94
CA SER A 96 -20.85 -4.65 -5.52
C SER A 96 -20.44 -3.86 -4.28
N MET A 97 -19.76 -4.50 -3.30
CA MET A 97 -19.18 -3.79 -2.16
C MET A 97 -18.07 -2.83 -2.57
N ALA A 98 -17.17 -3.28 -3.46
CA ALA A 98 -15.98 -2.53 -3.86
C ALA A 98 -16.27 -1.28 -4.71
N ARG A 99 -17.21 -1.38 -5.66
CA ARG A 99 -17.44 -0.35 -6.70
C ARG A 99 -18.92 -0.03 -6.95
N GLY A 100 -19.82 -0.55 -6.13
CA GLY A 100 -21.26 -0.33 -6.27
C GLY A 100 -21.84 -1.03 -7.50
N ASN A 101 -23.13 -0.84 -7.68
CA ASN A 101 -23.86 -1.28 -8.86
C ASN A 101 -24.94 -0.26 -9.25
N ALA A 102 -25.82 -0.58 -10.19
CA ALA A 102 -26.86 0.34 -10.67
C ALA A 102 -27.88 0.75 -9.60
N SER A 103 -28.02 -0.03 -8.52
CA SER A 103 -29.05 0.16 -7.49
C SER A 103 -28.49 0.61 -6.15
N VAL A 104 -27.24 0.26 -5.82
CA VAL A 104 -26.63 0.58 -4.52
C VAL A 104 -25.20 1.14 -4.66
N PRO A 105 -24.85 2.13 -3.83
CA PRO A 105 -23.52 2.72 -3.84
C PRO A 105 -22.48 1.73 -3.29
N ALA A 106 -21.21 1.95 -3.67
CA ALA A 106 -20.06 1.27 -3.11
C ALA A 106 -19.91 1.54 -1.60
N MET A 107 -19.10 0.72 -0.93
CA MET A 107 -18.60 1.04 0.41
C MET A 107 -17.60 2.20 0.34
N GLU A 108 -17.40 2.86 1.48
CA GLU A 108 -16.42 3.96 1.58
C GLU A 108 -15.00 3.44 1.33
N MET A 109 -14.20 4.26 0.65
CA MET A 109 -12.78 4.01 0.45
C MET A 109 -11.97 5.13 1.13
N THR A 110 -10.98 4.76 1.95
CA THR A 110 -10.12 5.73 2.64
C THR A 110 -8.65 5.32 2.58
N LYS A 111 -7.75 6.24 2.94
CA LYS A 111 -6.30 6.03 2.92
C LYS A 111 -5.89 4.90 3.86
N TRP A 112 -5.06 3.98 3.37
CA TRP A 112 -4.40 2.99 4.21
C TRP A 112 -3.22 3.63 4.92
N PHE A 113 -3.45 4.09 6.16
CA PHE A 113 -2.48 4.86 6.94
C PHE A 113 -1.95 6.06 6.16
N ASP A 114 -0.65 6.34 6.24
CA ASP A 114 0.01 7.41 5.50
C ASP A 114 0.53 6.95 4.12
N THR A 115 -0.05 5.89 3.54
CA THR A 115 0.30 5.41 2.20
C THR A 115 -0.55 6.06 1.12
N ASN A 116 -0.21 5.81 -0.15
CA ASN A 116 -1.09 6.16 -1.27
C ASN A 116 -2.09 5.07 -1.67
N TYR A 117 -2.06 3.93 -0.98
CA TYR A 117 -3.07 2.89 -1.14
C TYR A 117 -4.35 3.29 -0.40
N HIS A 118 -5.49 2.86 -0.90
CA HIS A 118 -6.77 3.05 -0.23
C HIS A 118 -7.44 1.69 -0.03
N PHE A 119 -8.10 1.52 1.10
CA PHE A 119 -8.82 0.30 1.45
C PHE A 119 -10.32 0.58 1.54
N ILE A 120 -11.12 -0.48 1.42
CA ILE A 120 -12.57 -0.42 1.59
C ILE A 120 -12.89 -0.52 3.08
N VAL A 121 -13.48 0.53 3.64
CA VAL A 121 -13.76 0.65 5.07
C VAL A 121 -14.90 -0.29 5.45
N PRO A 122 -14.69 -1.28 6.35
CA PRO A 122 -15.77 -2.14 6.80
C PRO A 122 -16.86 -1.34 7.53
N GLU A 123 -18.11 -1.66 7.24
CA GLU A 123 -19.29 -0.99 7.81
C GLU A 123 -20.00 -1.94 8.77
N LEU A 124 -19.81 -1.75 10.07
CA LEU A 124 -20.22 -2.71 11.09
C LEU A 124 -21.26 -2.15 12.05
N GLY A 125 -22.09 -3.02 12.60
CA GLY A 125 -23.10 -2.69 13.60
C GLY A 125 -23.37 -3.87 14.53
N PRO A 126 -24.19 -3.67 15.57
CA PRO A 126 -24.50 -4.73 16.53
C PRO A 126 -25.21 -5.92 15.89
N ASP A 127 -25.99 -5.70 14.82
CA ASP A 127 -26.82 -6.71 14.18
C ASP A 127 -26.14 -7.46 13.03
N VAL A 128 -24.85 -7.19 12.76
CA VAL A 128 -24.09 -7.90 11.74
C VAL A 128 -24.04 -9.38 12.11
N LYS A 129 -24.45 -10.24 11.16
CA LYS A 129 -24.38 -11.69 11.28
C LYS A 129 -23.09 -12.16 10.63
N PHE A 130 -22.04 -12.27 11.44
CA PHE A 130 -20.77 -12.80 10.96
C PHE A 130 -20.89 -14.30 10.69
N SER A 131 -20.22 -14.74 9.61
CA SER A 131 -20.11 -16.15 9.24
C SER A 131 -18.86 -16.36 8.40
N TYR A 132 -18.25 -17.54 8.45
CA TYR A 132 -17.14 -17.86 7.58
C TYR A 132 -17.60 -17.96 6.12
N ALA A 133 -17.41 -16.89 5.35
CA ALA A 133 -18.07 -16.69 4.05
C ALA A 133 -17.09 -16.52 2.87
N SER A 134 -15.79 -16.63 3.12
CA SER A 134 -14.80 -16.73 2.05
C SER A 134 -13.62 -17.59 2.45
N HIS A 135 -13.39 -18.66 1.69
CA HIS A 135 -12.33 -19.65 1.96
C HIS A 135 -10.99 -19.33 1.29
N LYS A 136 -10.89 -18.13 0.68
CA LYS A 136 -9.74 -17.65 -0.11
C LYS A 136 -8.38 -17.92 0.53
N ALA A 137 -8.22 -17.66 1.84
CA ALA A 137 -6.94 -17.83 2.52
C ALA A 137 -6.46 -19.31 2.51
N VAL A 138 -7.40 -20.24 2.71
CA VAL A 138 -7.12 -21.68 2.71
C VAL A 138 -6.90 -22.18 1.28
N ASP A 139 -7.69 -21.69 0.34
CA ASP A 139 -7.59 -22.06 -1.08
C ASP A 139 -6.25 -21.63 -1.68
N GLU A 140 -5.82 -20.39 -1.45
CA GLU A 140 -4.52 -19.90 -1.93
C GLU A 140 -3.35 -20.62 -1.26
N PHE A 141 -3.46 -20.99 0.01
CA PHE A 141 -2.44 -21.81 0.68
C PHE A 141 -2.33 -23.21 0.04
N LYS A 142 -3.47 -23.88 -0.21
CA LYS A 142 -3.51 -25.19 -0.90
C LYS A 142 -2.97 -25.09 -2.32
N GLU A 143 -3.28 -24.01 -3.04
CA GLU A 143 -2.79 -23.73 -4.38
C GLU A 143 -1.26 -23.61 -4.41
N ALA A 144 -0.68 -22.81 -3.50
CA ALA A 144 0.77 -22.67 -3.39
C ALA A 144 1.45 -24.00 -3.01
N LYS A 145 0.85 -24.74 -2.07
CA LYS A 145 1.34 -26.05 -1.64
C LYS A 145 1.35 -27.08 -2.77
N ALA A 146 0.33 -27.07 -3.64
CA ALA A 146 0.28 -27.93 -4.83
C ALA A 146 1.41 -27.61 -5.84
N LEU A 147 1.95 -26.39 -5.81
CA LEU A 147 3.13 -25.98 -6.59
C LEU A 147 4.46 -26.29 -5.90
N GLY A 148 4.44 -26.95 -4.73
CA GLY A 148 5.62 -27.25 -3.92
C GLY A 148 6.15 -26.05 -3.12
N VAL A 149 5.34 -25.00 -2.95
CA VAL A 149 5.71 -23.80 -2.19
C VAL A 149 4.92 -23.77 -0.88
N ASP A 150 5.61 -23.96 0.25
CA ASP A 150 5.00 -23.75 1.57
C ASP A 150 4.98 -22.25 1.89
N THR A 151 3.79 -21.72 2.15
CA THR A 151 3.58 -20.27 2.33
C THR A 151 3.15 -19.94 3.75
N VAL A 152 3.29 -18.67 4.12
CA VAL A 152 2.76 -18.06 5.34
C VAL A 152 1.44 -17.35 4.97
N PRO A 153 0.26 -17.84 5.38
CA PRO A 153 -1.00 -17.12 5.18
C PRO A 153 -0.98 -15.81 5.94
N VAL A 154 -1.33 -14.72 5.26
CA VAL A 154 -1.40 -13.37 5.83
C VAL A 154 -2.87 -12.99 6.03
N LEU A 155 -3.24 -12.62 7.26
CA LEU A 155 -4.56 -12.14 7.62
C LEU A 155 -4.46 -10.75 8.24
N ILE A 156 -5.41 -9.86 7.97
CA ILE A 156 -5.56 -8.66 8.81
C ILE A 156 -5.99 -9.12 10.20
N GLY A 157 -5.27 -8.69 11.23
CA GLY A 157 -5.54 -9.05 12.61
C GLY A 157 -6.92 -8.57 13.08
N PRO A 158 -7.57 -9.32 13.98
CA PRO A 158 -8.96 -9.05 14.38
C PRO A 158 -9.14 -7.67 15.02
N VAL A 159 -8.12 -7.16 15.73
CA VAL A 159 -8.23 -5.88 16.42
C VAL A 159 -8.02 -4.72 15.44
N SER A 160 -7.00 -4.80 14.59
CA SER A 160 -6.79 -3.82 13.51
C SER A 160 -7.99 -3.74 12.58
N TYR A 161 -8.58 -4.88 12.19
CA TYR A 161 -9.79 -4.90 11.37
C TYR A 161 -10.92 -4.06 11.99
N LEU A 162 -11.20 -4.26 13.28
CA LEU A 162 -12.25 -3.52 13.98
C LEU A 162 -11.90 -2.04 14.19
N LEU A 163 -10.65 -1.70 14.49
CA LEU A 163 -10.19 -0.32 14.63
C LEU A 163 -10.22 0.45 13.32
N LEU A 164 -10.05 -0.24 12.18
CA LEU A 164 -10.13 0.32 10.83
C LEU A 164 -11.55 0.34 10.26
N SER A 165 -12.52 -0.21 11.00
CA SER A 165 -13.93 -0.22 10.61
C SER A 165 -14.63 1.09 11.01
N LYS A 166 -15.85 1.28 10.51
CA LYS A 166 -16.75 2.36 10.96
C LYS A 166 -18.13 1.83 11.33
N PRO A 167 -18.88 2.50 12.21
CA PRO A 167 -20.29 2.21 12.42
C PRO A 167 -21.07 2.32 11.11
N ALA A 168 -21.90 1.33 10.80
CA ALA A 168 -22.78 1.33 9.65
C ALA A 168 -23.82 2.46 9.75
N LYS A 169 -24.43 2.84 8.62
CA LYS A 169 -25.47 3.86 8.60
C LYS A 169 -26.64 3.47 9.52
N GLY A 170 -27.00 4.35 10.45
CA GLY A 170 -28.06 4.13 11.43
C GLY A 170 -27.57 3.58 12.78
N VAL A 171 -26.29 3.18 12.89
CA VAL A 171 -25.65 2.82 14.16
C VAL A 171 -25.17 4.09 14.86
N GLU A 172 -25.31 4.14 16.18
CA GLU A 172 -24.81 5.26 17.00
C GLU A 172 -23.30 5.44 16.82
N LYS A 173 -22.84 6.69 16.70
CA LYS A 173 -21.40 7.00 16.55
C LYS A 173 -20.56 6.60 17.77
N THR A 174 -21.20 6.47 18.93
CA THR A 174 -20.62 6.02 20.21
C THR A 174 -20.47 4.51 20.29
N PHE A 175 -21.00 3.75 19.32
CA PHE A 175 -20.88 2.30 19.27
C PHE A 175 -19.40 1.87 19.21
N SER A 176 -18.97 1.10 20.19
CA SER A 176 -17.61 0.55 20.22
C SER A 176 -17.50 -0.63 19.27
N LEU A 177 -16.79 -0.45 18.15
CA LEU A 177 -16.52 -1.52 17.19
C LEU A 177 -15.75 -2.68 17.80
N LEU A 178 -14.88 -2.41 18.79
CA LEU A 178 -14.16 -3.43 19.54
C LEU A 178 -15.09 -4.37 20.32
N SER A 179 -16.34 -3.95 20.62
CA SER A 179 -17.34 -4.84 21.24
C SER A 179 -17.74 -6.02 20.33
N LEU A 180 -17.44 -5.96 19.04
CA LEU A 180 -17.68 -7.05 18.08
C LEU A 180 -16.59 -8.12 18.11
N LEU A 181 -15.50 -7.92 18.86
CA LEU A 181 -14.38 -8.86 18.95
C LEU A 181 -14.85 -10.30 19.30
N PRO A 182 -15.72 -10.53 20.32
CA PRO A 182 -16.21 -11.87 20.62
C PRO A 182 -17.04 -12.52 19.49
N LYS A 183 -17.57 -11.72 18.55
CA LYS A 183 -18.35 -12.22 17.41
C LYS A 183 -17.47 -12.63 16.22
N ILE A 184 -16.33 -11.97 16.02
CA ILE A 184 -15.43 -12.28 14.89
C ILE A 184 -14.39 -13.36 15.25
N ILE A 185 -13.96 -13.44 16.50
CA ILE A 185 -12.92 -14.39 16.93
C ILE A 185 -13.28 -15.86 16.62
N PRO A 186 -14.54 -16.33 16.77
CA PRO A 186 -14.92 -17.68 16.35
C PRO A 186 -14.59 -17.99 14.88
N ILE A 187 -14.76 -17.03 13.97
CA ILE A 187 -14.46 -17.21 12.54
C ILE A 187 -12.95 -17.25 12.32
N TYR A 188 -12.19 -16.38 13.01
CA TYR A 188 -10.73 -16.48 12.98
C TYR A 188 -10.26 -17.85 13.48
N LYS A 189 -10.87 -18.42 14.53
CA LYS A 189 -10.54 -19.77 15.02
C LYS A 189 -10.83 -20.84 13.96
N GLU A 190 -11.94 -20.73 13.25
CA GLU A 190 -12.30 -21.64 12.15
C GLU A 190 -11.28 -21.57 11.01
N VAL A 191 -10.94 -20.37 10.53
CA VAL A 191 -9.92 -20.13 9.49
C VAL A 191 -8.56 -20.70 9.89
N ILE A 192 -8.12 -20.43 11.13
CA ILE A 192 -6.84 -20.96 11.64
C ILE A 192 -6.86 -22.48 11.67
N SER A 193 -7.97 -23.09 12.11
CA SER A 193 -8.11 -24.54 12.18
C SER A 193 -8.04 -25.19 10.79
N GLU A 194 -8.67 -24.59 9.79
CA GLU A 194 -8.59 -25.05 8.41
C GLU A 194 -7.20 -24.88 7.80
N LEU A 195 -6.52 -23.75 8.07
CA LEU A 195 -5.14 -23.56 7.63
C LEU A 195 -4.20 -24.62 8.24
N LYS A 196 -4.36 -24.92 9.53
CA LYS A 196 -3.63 -26.02 10.20
C LYS A 196 -3.93 -27.37 9.55
N ALA A 197 -5.20 -27.66 9.27
CA ALA A 197 -5.61 -28.90 8.62
C ALA A 197 -5.05 -29.01 7.19
N ALA A 198 -4.95 -27.90 6.46
CA ALA A 198 -4.27 -27.84 5.16
C ALA A 198 -2.74 -28.03 5.29
N GLY A 199 -2.19 -27.89 6.50
CA GLY A 199 -0.80 -28.12 6.87
C GLY A 199 0.06 -26.86 6.88
N ALA A 200 -0.54 -25.69 7.13
CA ALA A 200 0.21 -24.47 7.43
C ALA A 200 0.97 -24.64 8.74
N SER A 201 2.24 -24.25 8.76
CA SER A 201 3.11 -24.28 9.95
C SER A 201 3.37 -22.89 10.53
N TRP A 202 3.06 -21.85 9.76
CA TRP A 202 3.18 -20.44 10.10
C TRP A 202 1.88 -19.71 9.73
N ILE A 203 1.59 -18.64 10.45
CA ILE A 203 0.54 -17.68 10.11
C ILE A 203 1.01 -16.27 10.49
N GLN A 204 0.63 -15.29 9.69
CA GLN A 204 0.90 -13.87 9.93
C GLN A 204 -0.41 -13.14 10.16
N PHE A 205 -0.49 -12.38 11.25
CA PHE A 205 -1.51 -11.39 11.50
C PHE A 205 -0.92 -10.00 11.38
N ASP A 206 -1.44 -9.23 10.43
CA ASP A 206 -1.12 -7.83 10.29
C ASP A 206 -1.91 -7.05 11.35
N GLU A 207 -1.21 -6.54 12.36
CA GLU A 207 -1.77 -5.66 13.38
C GLU A 207 -1.18 -4.23 13.31
N PRO A 208 -1.25 -3.55 12.14
CA PRO A 208 -0.57 -2.28 11.95
C PRO A 208 -1.16 -1.13 12.75
N THR A 209 -2.37 -1.25 13.30
CA THR A 209 -2.91 -0.17 14.15
C THR A 209 -2.15 -0.03 15.48
N LEU A 210 -1.32 -1.01 15.86
CA LEU A 210 -0.44 -0.91 17.04
C LEU A 210 0.55 0.25 16.97
N VAL A 211 0.84 0.78 15.77
CA VAL A 211 1.72 1.94 15.59
C VAL A 211 1.00 3.28 15.76
N LEU A 212 -0.32 3.26 16.00
CA LEU A 212 -1.12 4.46 16.26
C LEU A 212 -1.07 4.84 17.74
N ASP A 213 -1.51 6.07 18.04
CA ASP A 213 -1.75 6.51 19.41
C ASP A 213 -3.01 5.82 19.94
N LEU A 214 -2.81 4.69 20.63
CA LEU A 214 -3.87 3.87 21.20
C LEU A 214 -4.04 4.13 22.70
N ASP A 215 -5.29 4.17 23.15
CA ASP A 215 -5.61 4.19 24.57
C ASP A 215 -5.44 2.79 25.24
N SER A 216 -5.54 2.76 26.56
CA SER A 216 -5.35 1.53 27.34
C SER A 216 -6.42 0.46 27.05
N GLN A 217 -7.65 0.86 26.74
CA GLN A 217 -8.75 -0.06 26.41
C GLN A 217 -8.50 -0.72 25.06
N GLN A 218 -8.02 0.06 24.08
CA GLN A 218 -7.63 -0.44 22.76
C GLN A 218 -6.45 -1.41 22.85
N LEU A 219 -5.40 -1.08 23.62
CA LEU A 219 -4.27 -1.99 23.85
C LEU A 219 -4.70 -3.29 24.56
N GLN A 220 -5.62 -3.19 25.53
CA GLN A 220 -6.17 -4.36 26.21
C GLN A 220 -6.96 -5.27 25.26
N ALA A 221 -7.61 -4.71 24.23
CA ALA A 221 -8.32 -5.50 23.23
C ALA A 221 -7.40 -6.46 22.46
N PHE A 222 -6.15 -6.07 22.15
CA PHE A 222 -5.14 -6.98 21.59
C PHE A 222 -4.85 -8.12 22.56
N THR A 223 -4.57 -7.79 23.82
CA THR A 223 -4.28 -8.81 24.84
C THR A 223 -5.43 -9.81 24.96
N ALA A 224 -6.68 -9.32 24.98
CA ALA A 224 -7.87 -10.17 25.05
C ALA A 224 -8.07 -11.04 23.80
N ALA A 225 -7.90 -10.47 22.60
CA ALA A 225 -8.04 -11.18 21.33
C ALA A 225 -7.07 -12.37 21.25
N TYR A 226 -5.78 -12.14 21.51
CA TYR A 226 -4.76 -13.18 21.38
C TYR A 226 -4.77 -14.18 22.54
N ALA A 227 -5.27 -13.79 23.72
CA ALA A 227 -5.57 -14.75 24.79
C ALA A 227 -6.69 -15.71 24.37
N ASP A 228 -7.76 -15.21 23.73
CA ASP A 228 -8.85 -16.08 23.27
C ASP A 228 -8.45 -16.98 22.08
N LEU A 229 -7.51 -16.52 21.24
CA LEU A 229 -6.95 -17.30 20.14
C LEU A 229 -5.88 -18.32 20.57
N GLU A 230 -5.27 -18.18 21.75
CA GLU A 230 -4.08 -18.94 22.19
C GLU A 230 -4.22 -20.46 21.98
N SER A 231 -5.33 -21.04 22.42
CA SER A 231 -5.59 -22.48 22.29
C SER A 231 -5.61 -22.96 20.84
N THR A 232 -6.17 -22.15 19.94
CA THR A 232 -6.29 -22.47 18.51
C THR A 232 -4.95 -22.29 17.78
N LEU A 233 -4.18 -21.28 18.21
CA LEU A 233 -2.83 -20.98 17.72
C LEU A 233 -1.79 -22.02 18.17
N SER A 234 -2.08 -22.83 19.19
CA SER A 234 -1.17 -23.89 19.67
C SER A 234 -0.72 -24.82 18.52
N GLY A 235 0.60 -25.02 18.38
CA GLY A 235 1.20 -25.82 17.31
C GLY A 235 1.46 -25.06 16.00
N LEU A 236 1.12 -23.77 15.91
CA LEU A 236 1.54 -22.88 14.84
C LEU A 236 2.64 -21.94 15.31
N ASN A 237 3.50 -21.52 14.39
CA ASN A 237 4.28 -20.30 14.57
C ASN A 237 3.41 -19.10 14.13
N VAL A 238 3.28 -18.12 15.00
CA VAL A 238 2.41 -16.96 14.82
C VAL A 238 3.26 -15.71 14.78
N LEU A 239 3.20 -15.01 13.66
CA LEU A 239 3.84 -13.72 13.43
C LEU A 239 2.81 -12.60 13.59
N ILE A 240 3.09 -11.63 14.44
CA ILE A 240 2.36 -10.36 14.46
C ILE A 240 3.21 -9.32 13.74
N GLU A 241 2.71 -8.82 12.62
CA GLU A 241 3.40 -7.84 11.79
C GLU A 241 2.87 -6.43 12.09
N THR A 242 3.79 -5.49 12.32
CA THR A 242 3.52 -4.07 12.51
C THR A 242 4.38 -3.25 11.56
N TYR A 243 3.86 -2.16 11.02
CA TYR A 243 4.58 -1.39 10.02
C TYR A 243 4.13 0.08 9.91
N PHE A 244 4.92 0.86 9.17
CA PHE A 244 4.74 2.27 8.82
C PHE A 244 5.18 3.32 9.85
N ALA A 245 5.30 2.98 11.12
CA ALA A 245 5.75 3.92 12.15
C ALA A 245 6.43 3.22 13.34
N ASP A 246 6.95 4.02 14.26
CA ASP A 246 7.44 3.55 15.55
C ASP A 246 6.30 3.03 16.45
N LEU A 247 6.58 2.00 17.25
CA LEU A 247 5.72 1.59 18.35
C LEU A 247 6.00 2.48 19.58
N THR A 248 4.94 2.89 20.28
CA THR A 248 5.08 3.47 21.62
C THR A 248 5.62 2.40 22.59
N PRO A 249 6.30 2.78 23.70
CA PRO A 249 6.74 1.82 24.70
C PRO A 249 5.61 0.92 25.24
N GLU A 250 4.40 1.47 25.40
CA GLU A 250 3.21 0.77 25.87
C GLU A 250 2.68 -0.23 24.82
N ALA A 251 2.63 0.19 23.54
CA ALA A 251 2.23 -0.69 22.44
C ALA A 251 3.26 -1.81 22.23
N TYR A 252 4.55 -1.50 22.31
CA TYR A 252 5.62 -2.51 22.23
C TYR A 252 5.51 -3.53 23.36
N LYS A 253 5.32 -3.08 24.60
CA LYS A 253 5.10 -3.97 25.75
C LYS A 253 3.87 -4.86 25.57
N THR A 254 2.79 -4.30 25.02
CA THR A 254 1.57 -5.07 24.71
C THR A 254 1.86 -6.13 23.66
N LEU A 255 2.50 -5.75 22.54
CA LEU A 255 2.87 -6.63 21.44
C LEU A 255 3.70 -7.83 21.93
N ILE A 256 4.79 -7.58 22.67
CA ILE A 256 5.69 -8.65 23.10
C ILE A 256 5.08 -9.55 24.20
N GLY A 257 3.97 -9.14 24.80
CA GLY A 257 3.22 -9.86 25.83
C GLY A 257 2.05 -10.70 25.30
N LEU A 258 1.75 -10.66 24.00
CA LEU A 258 0.62 -11.38 23.40
C LEU A 258 0.78 -12.91 23.52
N LYS A 259 -0.32 -13.58 23.86
CA LYS A 259 -0.39 -15.03 24.02
C LYS A 259 -0.46 -15.75 22.67
N GLY A 260 0.09 -16.96 22.59
CA GLY A 260 0.18 -17.73 21.35
C GLY A 260 1.12 -17.16 20.26
N VAL A 261 1.66 -15.95 20.44
CA VAL A 261 2.55 -15.31 19.45
C VAL A 261 3.97 -15.84 19.56
N THR A 262 4.60 -16.22 18.46
CA THR A 262 5.98 -16.75 18.43
C THR A 262 6.97 -15.82 17.75
N ALA A 263 6.50 -14.84 17.00
CA ALA A 263 7.31 -13.95 16.18
C ALA A 263 6.72 -12.53 16.10
N TYR A 264 7.59 -11.54 15.98
CA TYR A 264 7.22 -10.13 15.84
C TYR A 264 7.89 -9.53 14.60
N GLY A 265 7.08 -8.95 13.73
CA GLY A 265 7.52 -8.23 12.54
C GLY A 265 7.44 -6.73 12.76
N LEU A 266 8.58 -6.06 12.56
CA LEU A 266 8.76 -4.65 12.91
C LEU A 266 9.37 -3.89 11.73
N ASP A 267 8.77 -2.76 11.37
CA ASP A 267 9.35 -1.79 10.43
C ASP A 267 10.55 -1.09 11.07
N LEU A 268 11.76 -1.46 10.67
CA LEU A 268 13.00 -0.86 11.16
C LEU A 268 13.58 0.20 10.19
N VAL A 269 12.86 0.52 9.12
CA VAL A 269 13.20 1.62 8.20
C VAL A 269 12.62 2.91 8.74
N ARG A 270 11.33 2.91 9.10
CA ARG A 270 10.65 4.06 9.70
C ARG A 270 10.63 3.99 11.23
N GLY A 271 10.61 2.78 11.79
CA GLY A 271 10.59 2.54 13.23
C GLY A 271 11.98 2.59 13.88
N THR A 272 12.68 3.73 13.77
CA THR A 272 14.04 3.85 14.33
C THR A 272 14.08 3.76 15.86
N GLN A 273 13.05 4.28 16.56
CA GLN A 273 12.97 4.20 18.02
C GLN A 273 12.57 2.78 18.47
N THR A 274 11.79 2.08 17.66
CA THR A 274 11.41 0.67 17.88
C THR A 274 12.64 -0.23 17.89
N THR A 275 13.65 0.09 17.08
CA THR A 275 14.94 -0.62 17.11
C THR A 275 15.61 -0.55 18.49
N ASP A 276 15.51 0.60 19.17
CA ASP A 276 16.09 0.77 20.51
C ASP A 276 15.27 0.05 21.59
N LEU A 277 13.94 -0.01 21.44
CA LEU A 277 13.08 -0.83 22.31
C LEU A 277 13.47 -2.31 22.23
N VAL A 278 13.69 -2.83 21.02
CA VAL A 278 14.14 -4.21 20.80
C VAL A 278 15.50 -4.48 21.44
N LYS A 279 16.47 -3.56 21.28
CA LYS A 279 17.80 -3.72 21.90
C LYS A 279 17.73 -3.73 23.42
N LYS A 280 16.78 -2.97 24.00
CA LYS A 280 16.60 -2.87 25.44
C LYS A 280 15.95 -4.12 26.03
N ASP A 281 14.90 -4.63 25.39
CA ASP A 281 14.14 -5.77 25.88
C ASP A 281 13.47 -6.53 24.72
N PHE A 282 13.85 -7.79 24.52
CA PHE A 282 13.22 -8.67 23.55
C PHE A 282 12.99 -10.07 24.17
N PRO A 283 11.80 -10.67 24.03
CA PRO A 283 11.51 -11.94 24.69
C PRO A 283 12.37 -13.09 24.17
N LYS A 284 12.96 -13.86 25.08
CA LYS A 284 13.79 -15.02 24.75
C LYS A 284 13.00 -16.07 23.96
N GLY A 285 13.63 -16.64 22.93
CA GLY A 285 13.07 -17.73 22.13
C GLY A 285 12.03 -17.34 21.08
N LYS A 286 11.62 -16.06 21.04
CA LYS A 286 10.75 -15.50 19.99
C LYS A 286 11.57 -15.10 18.76
N TYR A 287 10.94 -15.10 17.59
CA TYR A 287 11.57 -14.63 16.36
C TYR A 287 11.39 -13.12 16.17
N LEU A 288 12.41 -12.45 15.68
CA LEU A 288 12.33 -11.08 15.18
C LEU A 288 12.38 -11.10 13.65
N PHE A 289 11.31 -10.64 13.01
CA PHE A 289 11.25 -10.36 11.58
C PHE A 289 11.61 -8.88 11.40
N ALA A 290 12.89 -8.63 11.14
CA ALA A 290 13.47 -7.30 11.08
C ALA A 290 13.24 -6.69 9.70
N GLY A 291 12.28 -5.77 9.60
CA GLY A 291 11.90 -5.09 8.39
C GLY A 291 12.90 -4.00 7.99
N VAL A 292 14.04 -4.39 7.41
CA VAL A 292 15.16 -3.50 7.06
C VAL A 292 15.22 -3.11 5.58
N VAL A 293 14.40 -3.74 4.73
CA VAL A 293 14.27 -3.40 3.30
C VAL A 293 12.97 -2.63 3.07
N ASP A 294 13.08 -1.37 2.65
CA ASP A 294 11.92 -0.46 2.52
C ASP A 294 10.86 -0.97 1.53
N GLY A 295 9.65 -1.27 2.00
CA GLY A 295 8.51 -1.67 1.18
C GLY A 295 7.60 -0.52 0.69
N ARG A 296 7.95 0.73 0.98
CA ARG A 296 7.20 1.95 0.62
C ARG A 296 7.89 2.80 -0.45
N ASN A 297 9.20 2.61 -0.63
CA ASN A 297 10.00 3.41 -1.56
C ASN A 297 10.77 2.54 -2.54
N ILE A 298 11.27 3.15 -3.60
CA ILE A 298 11.91 2.46 -4.73
C ILE A 298 13.43 2.62 -4.76
N TRP A 299 14.02 3.19 -3.72
CA TRP A 299 15.47 3.25 -3.61
C TRP A 299 16.03 1.85 -3.32
N ALA A 300 17.15 1.54 -3.96
CA ALA A 300 17.97 0.38 -3.63
C ALA A 300 18.42 0.49 -2.17
N ASN A 301 18.37 -0.63 -1.45
CA ASN A 301 18.69 -0.70 -0.05
C ASN A 301 20.18 -0.37 0.19
N ASP A 302 20.53 0.29 1.29
CA ASP A 302 21.93 0.38 1.75
C ASP A 302 22.29 -0.93 2.45
N LEU A 303 22.81 -1.91 1.70
CA LEU A 303 23.04 -3.26 2.21
C LEU A 303 24.04 -3.30 3.36
N ALA A 304 25.03 -2.40 3.36
CA ALA A 304 26.03 -2.31 4.43
C ALA A 304 25.39 -1.79 5.73
N SER A 305 24.60 -0.72 5.64
CA SER A 305 23.88 -0.18 6.79
C SER A 305 22.87 -1.19 7.35
N SER A 306 22.07 -1.84 6.49
CA SER A 306 21.11 -2.85 6.95
C SER A 306 21.83 -4.06 7.58
N LEU A 307 22.92 -4.54 6.98
CA LEU A 307 23.70 -5.64 7.56
C LEU A 307 24.24 -5.30 8.96
N SER A 308 24.75 -4.08 9.16
CA SER A 308 25.22 -3.62 10.48
C SER A 308 24.09 -3.60 11.52
N THR A 309 22.91 -3.08 11.16
CA THR A 309 21.72 -3.11 12.03
C THR A 309 21.34 -4.56 12.39
N MET A 310 21.34 -5.46 11.40
CA MET A 310 21.00 -6.87 11.64
C MET A 310 22.01 -7.56 12.56
N GLN A 311 23.32 -7.30 12.40
CA GLN A 311 24.35 -7.86 13.29
C GLN A 311 24.20 -7.35 14.73
N ALA A 312 23.83 -6.09 14.92
CA ALA A 312 23.55 -5.54 16.25
C ALA A 312 22.32 -6.20 16.91
N LEU A 313 21.28 -6.51 16.13
CA LEU A 313 20.08 -7.21 16.61
C LEU A 313 20.33 -8.70 16.87
N GLU A 314 21.23 -9.33 16.11
CA GLU A 314 21.61 -10.73 16.30
C GLU A 314 22.18 -10.97 17.70
N ALA A 315 22.94 -10.02 18.25
CA ALA A 315 23.49 -10.09 19.61
C ALA A 315 22.40 -10.12 20.70
N VAL A 316 21.21 -9.59 20.42
CA VAL A 316 20.09 -9.50 21.37
C VAL A 316 19.12 -10.67 21.20
N VAL A 317 18.73 -10.95 19.95
CA VAL A 317 17.69 -11.93 19.60
C VAL A 317 18.25 -13.35 19.47
N GLY A 318 19.52 -13.46 19.07
CA GLY A 318 20.19 -14.71 18.77
C GLY A 318 20.10 -15.12 17.30
N LYS A 319 21.14 -15.82 16.85
CA LYS A 319 21.35 -16.18 15.45
C LYS A 319 20.20 -16.97 14.81
N ASP A 320 19.55 -17.87 15.52
CA ASP A 320 18.51 -18.72 14.91
C ASP A 320 17.11 -18.10 14.92
N LYS A 321 16.97 -16.91 15.51
CA LYS A 321 15.69 -16.24 15.76
C LYS A 321 15.54 -14.93 15.01
N LEU A 322 16.58 -14.48 14.31
CA LEU A 322 16.54 -13.28 13.49
C LEU A 322 16.19 -13.63 12.04
N VAL A 323 15.23 -12.92 11.47
CA VAL A 323 14.76 -13.09 10.09
C VAL A 323 14.86 -11.74 9.38
N VAL A 324 15.51 -11.69 8.22
CA VAL A 324 15.53 -10.48 7.38
C VAL A 324 14.17 -10.34 6.71
N SER A 325 13.54 -9.18 6.83
CA SER A 325 12.23 -8.91 6.23
C SER A 325 12.21 -7.59 5.45
N THR A 326 11.15 -7.41 4.66
CA THR A 326 10.72 -6.09 4.17
C THR A 326 10.07 -5.31 5.31
N SER A 327 10.16 -3.98 5.29
CA SER A 327 9.59 -3.11 6.34
C SER A 327 8.07 -3.12 6.39
N CYS A 328 7.44 -3.45 5.28
CA CYS A 328 6.01 -3.65 5.12
C CYS A 328 5.77 -4.44 3.82
N SER A 329 4.52 -4.63 3.42
CA SER A 329 4.20 -5.22 2.13
C SER A 329 4.78 -4.42 0.95
N LEU A 330 5.37 -5.12 -0.02
CA LEU A 330 5.87 -4.52 -1.27
C LEU A 330 4.74 -4.02 -2.19
N LEU A 331 3.47 -4.17 -1.79
CA LEU A 331 2.29 -3.59 -2.44
C LEU A 331 2.47 -2.10 -2.77
N HIS A 332 3.23 -1.37 -1.97
CA HIS A 332 3.44 0.07 -2.13
C HIS A 332 4.62 0.44 -3.05
N THR A 333 5.21 -0.55 -3.74
CA THR A 333 6.30 -0.34 -4.70
C THR A 333 5.89 -0.77 -6.12
N ALA A 334 6.64 -0.31 -7.12
CA ALA A 334 6.53 -0.83 -8.48
C ALA A 334 6.97 -2.31 -8.53
N VAL A 335 6.53 -3.05 -9.55
CA VAL A 335 6.70 -4.52 -9.60
C VAL A 335 8.14 -4.92 -9.94
N ASP A 336 8.66 -4.46 -11.08
CA ASP A 336 9.96 -4.93 -11.56
C ASP A 336 10.69 -3.89 -12.41
N LEU A 337 11.90 -3.53 -11.97
CA LEU A 337 12.75 -2.51 -12.58
C LEU A 337 13.28 -2.91 -13.96
N VAL A 338 13.31 -4.21 -14.29
CA VAL A 338 13.79 -4.65 -15.62
C VAL A 338 12.93 -4.09 -16.76
N ASN A 339 11.67 -3.74 -16.47
CA ASN A 339 10.75 -3.15 -17.45
C ASN A 339 11.05 -1.67 -17.74
N GLU A 340 11.95 -1.03 -16.99
CA GLU A 340 12.38 0.35 -17.24
C GLU A 340 13.52 0.36 -18.27
N THR A 341 13.17 0.56 -19.54
CA THR A 341 14.11 0.52 -20.68
C THR A 341 14.64 1.89 -21.11
N LYS A 342 14.18 2.98 -20.47
CA LYS A 342 14.52 4.36 -20.84
C LYS A 342 15.36 5.09 -19.79
N LEU A 343 15.53 4.49 -18.62
CA LEU A 343 16.37 5.06 -17.57
C LEU A 343 17.83 4.84 -17.91
N ASP A 344 18.66 5.84 -17.67
CA ASP A 344 20.11 5.66 -17.73
C ASP A 344 20.59 4.72 -16.61
N ASP A 345 21.72 4.06 -16.84
CA ASP A 345 22.24 3.03 -15.94
C ASP A 345 22.65 3.60 -14.57
N GLU A 346 23.08 4.87 -14.51
CA GLU A 346 23.43 5.54 -13.26
C GLU A 346 22.19 5.62 -12.36
N ILE A 347 21.09 6.21 -12.83
CA ILE A 347 19.86 6.32 -12.06
C ILE A 347 19.25 4.95 -11.79
N LYS A 348 19.25 4.05 -12.78
CA LYS A 348 18.69 2.71 -12.62
C LYS A 348 19.41 1.93 -11.51
N SER A 349 20.72 2.13 -11.35
CA SER A 349 21.50 1.50 -10.26
C SER A 349 21.09 1.96 -8.85
N TRP A 350 20.44 3.12 -8.73
CA TRP A 350 19.99 3.65 -7.44
C TRP A 350 18.62 3.10 -7.02
N LEU A 351 17.94 2.37 -7.90
CA LEU A 351 16.56 1.92 -7.72
C LEU A 351 16.48 0.42 -7.46
N ALA A 352 15.46 0.02 -6.69
CA ALA A 352 15.02 -1.35 -6.51
C ALA A 352 13.49 -1.38 -6.41
N PHE A 353 12.83 -2.13 -7.29
CA PHE A 353 11.39 -2.38 -7.23
C PHE A 353 11.12 -3.69 -6.47
N ALA A 354 9.87 -4.14 -6.38
CA ALA A 354 9.52 -5.32 -5.59
C ALA A 354 10.36 -6.56 -5.94
N ALA A 355 10.60 -6.82 -7.23
CA ALA A 355 11.43 -7.94 -7.68
C ALA A 355 12.89 -7.83 -7.19
N GLN A 356 13.49 -6.64 -7.24
CA GLN A 356 14.85 -6.41 -6.75
C GLN A 356 14.92 -6.47 -5.22
N LYS A 357 13.91 -5.96 -4.51
CA LYS A 357 13.83 -6.00 -3.04
C LYS A 357 13.77 -7.42 -2.48
N VAL A 358 13.13 -8.35 -3.20
CA VAL A 358 13.17 -9.78 -2.87
C VAL A 358 14.60 -10.32 -2.89
N VAL A 359 15.40 -9.91 -3.88
CA VAL A 359 16.82 -10.28 -3.97
C VAL A 359 17.64 -9.62 -2.85
N GLU A 360 17.40 -8.35 -2.55
CA GLU A 360 18.08 -7.62 -1.45
C GLU A 360 17.88 -8.30 -0.09
N VAL A 361 16.64 -8.69 0.23
CA VAL A 361 16.31 -9.42 1.46
C VAL A 361 17.09 -10.73 1.55
N ASN A 362 17.12 -11.50 0.46
CA ASN A 362 17.84 -12.78 0.48
C ASN A 362 19.37 -12.59 0.53
N ALA A 363 19.91 -11.56 -0.12
CA ALA A 363 21.34 -11.25 -0.06
C ALA A 363 21.79 -10.89 1.36
N LEU A 364 20.99 -10.11 2.08
CA LEU A 364 21.22 -9.81 3.50
C LEU A 364 21.15 -11.08 4.36
N ALA A 365 20.16 -11.94 4.13
CA ALA A 365 20.02 -13.20 4.87
C ALA A 365 21.22 -14.14 4.63
N LYS A 366 21.71 -14.24 3.39
CA LYS A 366 22.93 -14.99 3.06
C LYS A 366 24.17 -14.39 3.70
N ALA A 367 24.30 -13.06 3.70
CA ALA A 367 25.43 -12.39 4.34
C ALA A 367 25.51 -12.68 5.85
N LEU A 368 24.39 -12.65 6.57
CA LEU A 368 24.34 -13.03 7.99
C LEU A 368 24.60 -14.53 8.23
N ALA A 369 24.36 -15.37 7.21
CA ALA A 369 24.74 -16.79 7.25
C ALA A 369 26.24 -17.03 6.95
N GLY A 370 27.03 -15.99 6.70
CA GLY A 370 28.44 -16.09 6.32
C GLY A 370 28.67 -16.34 4.82
N GLN A 371 27.63 -16.24 3.99
CA GLN A 371 27.67 -16.44 2.54
C GLN A 371 27.44 -15.12 1.81
N LYS A 372 28.17 -14.07 2.22
CA LYS A 372 28.05 -12.74 1.65
C LYS A 372 28.52 -12.75 0.19
N ASP A 373 27.64 -12.29 -0.71
CA ASP A 373 27.99 -12.03 -2.11
C ASP A 373 28.74 -10.70 -2.20
N GLU A 374 30.07 -10.76 -2.20
CA GLU A 374 30.92 -9.58 -2.22
C GLU A 374 30.75 -8.74 -3.50
N ALA A 375 30.43 -9.36 -4.63
CA ALA A 375 30.21 -8.63 -5.88
C ALA A 375 28.91 -7.81 -5.80
N PHE A 376 27.83 -8.40 -5.30
CA PHE A 376 26.55 -7.72 -5.13
C PHE A 376 26.66 -6.56 -4.12
N PHE A 377 27.31 -6.79 -2.97
CA PHE A 377 27.53 -5.73 -1.97
C PHE A 377 28.44 -4.61 -2.48
N SER A 378 29.49 -4.94 -3.25
CA SER A 378 30.39 -3.93 -3.84
C SER A 378 29.67 -3.08 -4.90
N SER A 379 28.84 -3.70 -5.74
CA SER A 379 28.02 -2.98 -6.71
C SER A 379 27.01 -2.06 -6.03
N ASN A 380 26.34 -2.54 -4.98
CA ASN A 380 25.44 -1.72 -4.17
C ASN A 380 26.18 -0.53 -3.52
N ALA A 381 27.34 -0.76 -2.92
CA ALA A 381 28.15 0.31 -2.32
C ALA A 381 28.57 1.38 -3.36
N ALA A 382 28.95 0.95 -4.57
CA ALA A 382 29.27 1.86 -5.67
C ALA A 382 28.04 2.70 -6.10
N ALA A 383 26.86 2.09 -6.21
CA ALA A 383 25.62 2.79 -6.52
C ALA A 383 25.24 3.82 -5.43
N GLN A 384 25.37 3.45 -4.15
CA GLN A 384 25.13 4.37 -3.04
C GLN A 384 26.12 5.55 -3.04
N ALA A 385 27.40 5.29 -3.32
CA ALA A 385 28.42 6.34 -3.43
C ALA A 385 28.16 7.29 -4.62
N SER A 386 27.84 6.73 -5.79
CA SER A 386 27.45 7.50 -6.99
C SER A 386 26.26 8.41 -6.71
N ARG A 387 25.20 7.90 -6.08
CA ARG A 387 24.04 8.73 -5.72
C ARG A 387 24.41 9.87 -4.76
N LYS A 388 25.19 9.58 -3.72
CA LYS A 388 25.58 10.59 -2.71
C LYS A 388 26.40 11.73 -3.30
N SER A 389 27.24 11.45 -4.31
CA SER A 389 28.11 12.45 -4.95
C SER A 389 27.51 13.07 -6.22
N SER A 390 26.42 12.54 -6.76
CA SER A 390 25.91 12.97 -8.06
C SER A 390 25.33 14.40 -8.03
N PRO A 391 25.72 15.28 -8.97
CA PRO A 391 25.17 16.63 -9.09
C PRO A 391 23.70 16.63 -9.53
N ARG A 392 23.15 15.47 -9.92
CA ARG A 392 21.71 15.30 -10.18
C ARG A 392 20.89 15.33 -8.87
N VAL A 393 21.53 15.07 -7.73
CA VAL A 393 20.87 14.96 -6.42
C VAL A 393 21.04 16.23 -5.58
N THR A 394 22.18 16.90 -5.70
CA THR A 394 22.48 18.13 -4.93
C THR A 394 22.48 19.35 -5.83
N ASN A 395 21.73 20.38 -5.45
CA ASN A 395 21.64 21.64 -6.20
C ASN A 395 21.83 22.84 -5.27
N ALA A 396 22.98 23.51 -5.41
CA ALA A 396 23.36 24.65 -4.57
C ALA A 396 22.38 25.84 -4.68
N ALA A 397 21.77 26.05 -5.85
CA ALA A 397 20.78 27.12 -6.03
C ALA A 397 19.50 26.83 -5.23
N VAL A 398 19.07 25.57 -5.18
CA VAL A 398 17.90 25.14 -4.38
C VAL A 398 18.19 25.29 -2.88
N GLN A 399 19.38 24.88 -2.43
CA GLN A 399 19.79 25.04 -1.02
C GLN A 399 19.80 26.52 -0.62
N LYS A 400 20.44 27.36 -1.43
CA LYS A 400 20.46 28.82 -1.22
C LYS A 400 19.05 29.43 -1.20
N ALA A 401 18.15 28.97 -2.08
CA ALA A 401 16.77 29.45 -2.11
C ALA A 401 15.99 29.04 -0.86
N ALA A 402 16.18 27.80 -0.37
CA ALA A 402 15.56 27.32 0.85
C ALA A 402 16.04 28.09 2.09
N ASP A 403 17.35 28.36 2.19
CA ASP A 403 17.94 29.14 3.30
C ASP A 403 17.49 30.62 3.29
N ALA A 404 17.10 31.14 2.12
CA ALA A 404 16.65 32.52 1.97
C ALA A 404 15.17 32.74 2.33
N LEU A 405 14.40 31.68 2.62
CA LEU A 405 12.98 31.77 2.95
C LEU A 405 12.78 32.54 4.27
N LYS A 406 11.94 33.57 4.21
CA LYS A 406 11.54 34.38 5.36
C LYS A 406 10.15 33.97 5.83
N GLY A 407 9.86 34.15 7.12
CA GLY A 407 8.52 33.88 7.67
C GLY A 407 7.39 34.65 6.95
N SER A 408 7.71 35.80 6.36
CA SER A 408 6.79 36.59 5.54
C SER A 408 6.39 35.91 4.22
N ASP A 409 7.23 35.04 3.66
CA ASP A 409 6.98 34.41 2.35
C ASP A 409 5.81 33.41 2.42
N HIS A 410 5.47 32.95 3.64
CA HIS A 410 4.33 32.08 3.89
C HIS A 410 3.00 32.83 4.02
N ARG A 411 3.00 34.17 3.95
CA ARG A 411 1.80 34.99 4.17
C ARG A 411 1.71 36.13 3.17
N ARG A 412 0.52 36.32 2.58
CA ARG A 412 0.24 37.54 1.83
C ARG A 412 0.18 38.74 2.80
N ALA A 413 0.71 39.89 2.38
CA ALA A 413 0.73 41.10 3.19
C ALA A 413 -0.67 41.66 3.50
N THR A 414 -1.64 41.44 2.60
CA THR A 414 -3.02 41.91 2.76
C THR A 414 -3.86 40.91 3.54
N ASN A 415 -4.72 41.39 4.44
CA ASN A 415 -5.64 40.53 5.19
C ASN A 415 -6.75 39.96 4.30
N VAL A 416 -7.47 38.93 4.79
CA VAL A 416 -8.48 38.23 3.98
C VAL A 416 -9.61 39.16 3.53
N SER A 417 -10.15 39.99 4.43
CA SER A 417 -11.28 40.88 4.14
C SER A 417 -10.98 41.85 3.00
N ALA A 418 -9.85 42.56 3.08
CA ALA A 418 -9.46 43.52 2.05
C ALA A 418 -9.22 42.86 0.68
N ARG A 419 -8.79 41.58 0.68
CA ARG A 419 -8.64 40.80 -0.57
C ARG A 419 -9.98 40.40 -1.15
N LEU A 420 -10.92 39.95 -0.31
CA LEU A 420 -12.26 39.60 -0.75
C LEU A 420 -12.97 40.81 -1.37
N ASP A 421 -12.86 42.00 -0.76
CA ASP A 421 -13.42 43.23 -1.32
C ASP A 421 -12.83 43.57 -2.70
N ALA A 422 -11.50 43.45 -2.83
CA ALA A 422 -10.82 43.69 -4.11
C ALA A 422 -11.18 42.64 -5.17
N GLN A 423 -11.34 41.37 -4.77
CA GLN A 423 -11.75 40.28 -5.65
C GLN A 423 -13.19 40.45 -6.10
N GLN A 424 -14.10 40.82 -5.22
CA GLN A 424 -15.50 41.07 -5.56
C GLN A 424 -15.63 42.22 -6.55
N LYS A 425 -14.89 43.32 -6.34
CA LYS A 425 -14.86 44.46 -7.28
C LYS A 425 -14.31 44.08 -8.66
N LYS A 426 -13.36 43.13 -8.73
CA LYS A 426 -12.73 42.72 -9.99
C LYS A 426 -13.53 41.66 -10.74
N LEU A 427 -14.03 40.66 -10.03
CA LEU A 427 -14.65 39.47 -10.63
C LEU A 427 -16.17 39.60 -10.72
N ASN A 428 -16.79 40.42 -9.86
CA ASN A 428 -18.23 40.65 -9.82
C ASN A 428 -19.06 39.36 -9.82
N LEU A 429 -18.61 38.36 -9.05
CA LEU A 429 -19.29 37.07 -8.95
C LEU A 429 -20.61 37.20 -8.19
N PRO A 430 -21.62 36.36 -8.49
CA PRO A 430 -22.85 36.32 -7.71
C PRO A 430 -22.58 35.84 -6.27
N ILE A 431 -23.59 35.94 -5.42
CA ILE A 431 -23.48 35.56 -4.01
C ILE A 431 -23.21 34.06 -3.78
N LEU A 432 -23.65 33.20 -4.71
CA LEU A 432 -23.40 31.76 -4.71
C LEU A 432 -22.75 31.35 -6.03
N PRO A 433 -21.47 31.70 -6.24
CA PRO A 433 -20.80 31.38 -7.49
C PRO A 433 -20.54 29.89 -7.61
N THR A 434 -20.73 29.37 -8.80
CA THR A 434 -20.56 27.97 -9.18
C THR A 434 -19.24 27.77 -9.91
N THR A 435 -18.61 26.63 -9.65
CA THR A 435 -17.36 26.25 -10.31
C THR A 435 -17.19 24.73 -10.25
N THR A 436 -16.20 24.22 -10.96
CA THR A 436 -15.77 22.82 -10.88
C THR A 436 -14.33 22.76 -10.36
N ILE A 437 -13.82 21.55 -10.12
CA ILE A 437 -12.51 21.34 -9.45
C ILE A 437 -11.32 21.14 -10.41
N GLY A 438 -11.50 21.34 -11.72
CA GLY A 438 -10.41 21.28 -12.71
C GLY A 438 -10.64 20.26 -13.83
N SER A 439 -10.36 18.98 -13.58
CA SER A 439 -10.35 17.94 -14.62
C SER A 439 -11.74 17.54 -15.14
N PHE A 440 -11.85 17.28 -16.45
CA PHE A 440 -13.03 16.71 -17.12
C PHE A 440 -12.76 15.29 -17.67
N PRO A 441 -13.81 14.52 -18.07
CA PRO A 441 -13.66 13.15 -18.54
C PRO A 441 -12.64 12.97 -19.68
N GLN A 442 -11.66 12.09 -19.46
CA GLN A 442 -10.56 11.85 -20.39
C GLN A 442 -10.97 10.82 -21.46
N THR A 443 -11.50 11.31 -22.59
CA THR A 443 -12.07 10.51 -23.68
C THR A 443 -11.08 9.54 -24.34
N VAL A 444 -11.60 8.50 -25.01
CA VAL A 444 -10.79 7.53 -25.78
C VAL A 444 -9.96 8.24 -26.84
N GLU A 445 -10.56 9.24 -27.49
CA GLU A 445 -9.91 10.05 -28.52
C GLU A 445 -8.75 10.87 -27.95
N LEU A 446 -8.96 11.54 -26.81
CA LEU A 446 -7.89 12.28 -26.14
C LEU A 446 -6.74 11.36 -25.68
N ARG A 447 -7.04 10.14 -25.23
CA ARG A 447 -6.01 9.12 -24.92
C ARG A 447 -5.26 8.67 -26.18
N ARG A 448 -5.95 8.52 -27.31
CA ARG A 448 -5.38 8.16 -28.61
C ARG A 448 -4.42 9.26 -29.09
N VAL A 449 -4.86 10.51 -29.14
CA VAL A 449 -4.08 11.68 -29.55
C VAL A 449 -2.79 11.80 -28.71
N ARG A 450 -2.88 11.73 -27.38
CA ARG A 450 -1.70 11.78 -26.50
C ARG A 450 -0.74 10.60 -26.70
N ARG A 451 -1.26 9.41 -27.01
CA ARG A 451 -0.43 8.23 -27.30
C ARG A 451 0.29 8.39 -28.63
N GLU A 452 -0.39 8.89 -29.65
CA GLU A 452 0.18 9.13 -30.98
C GLU A 452 1.23 10.24 -30.96
N PHE A 453 0.98 11.34 -30.24
CA PHE A 453 1.98 12.39 -30.03
C PHE A 453 3.23 11.83 -29.34
N LYS A 454 3.07 11.07 -28.23
CA LYS A 454 4.19 10.42 -27.53
C LYS A 454 4.94 9.38 -28.39
N ALA A 455 4.28 8.84 -29.41
CA ALA A 455 4.86 7.89 -30.38
C ALA A 455 5.41 8.59 -31.64
N ASN A 456 5.49 9.94 -31.65
CA ASN A 456 5.91 10.76 -32.79
C ASN A 456 5.12 10.48 -34.08
N LYS A 457 3.83 10.11 -33.95
CA LYS A 457 2.96 9.81 -35.09
C LYS A 457 2.17 11.03 -35.59
N ILE A 458 2.06 12.07 -34.77
CA ILE A 458 1.43 13.35 -35.11
C ILE A 458 2.39 14.48 -34.73
N SER A 459 2.27 15.63 -35.39
CA SER A 459 3.09 16.80 -35.10
C SER A 459 2.69 17.44 -33.76
N GLU A 460 3.56 18.29 -33.21
CA GLU A 460 3.23 19.12 -32.04
C GLU A 460 2.08 20.07 -32.35
N ASP A 461 2.04 20.64 -33.55
CA ASP A 461 0.95 21.52 -33.99
C ASP A 461 -0.40 20.80 -34.02
N ASP A 462 -0.43 19.56 -34.54
CA ASP A 462 -1.64 18.73 -34.55
C ASP A 462 -2.09 18.37 -33.13
N TYR A 463 -1.12 18.07 -32.25
CA TYR A 463 -1.40 17.78 -30.84
C TYR A 463 -2.00 19.01 -30.14
N VAL A 464 -1.36 20.18 -30.25
CA VAL A 464 -1.84 21.43 -29.64
C VAL A 464 -3.21 21.80 -30.18
N LYS A 465 -3.46 21.61 -31.48
CA LYS A 465 -4.77 21.84 -32.09
C LYS A 465 -5.85 20.94 -31.48
N ALA A 466 -5.57 19.64 -31.34
CA ALA A 466 -6.50 18.69 -30.74
C ALA A 466 -6.80 19.00 -29.26
N ILE A 467 -5.79 19.40 -28.49
CA ILE A 467 -5.97 19.82 -27.08
C ILE A 467 -6.82 21.09 -26.99
N LYS A 468 -6.56 22.10 -27.82
CA LYS A 468 -7.35 23.34 -27.87
C LYS A 468 -8.82 23.07 -28.20
N GLU A 469 -9.09 22.14 -29.11
CA GLU A 469 -10.46 21.75 -29.47
C GLU A 469 -11.18 21.08 -28.29
N GLU A 470 -10.49 20.26 -27.51
CA GLU A 470 -11.07 19.64 -26.31
C GLU A 470 -11.33 20.67 -25.20
N ILE A 471 -10.39 21.59 -24.97
CA ILE A 471 -10.56 22.72 -24.03
C ILE A 471 -11.79 23.53 -24.44
N LYS A 472 -11.93 23.84 -25.73
CA LYS A 472 -13.07 24.60 -26.25
C LYS A 472 -14.40 23.91 -25.94
N LYS A 473 -14.51 22.59 -26.13
CA LYS A 473 -15.73 21.84 -25.79
C LYS A 473 -16.04 21.91 -24.30
N VAL A 474 -15.03 21.78 -23.44
CA VAL A 474 -15.20 21.84 -21.97
C VAL A 474 -15.64 23.23 -21.52
N VAL A 475 -15.05 24.28 -22.10
CA VAL A 475 -15.43 25.67 -21.84
C VAL A 475 -16.87 25.93 -22.31
N ASN A 476 -17.19 25.59 -23.56
CA ASN A 476 -18.53 25.77 -24.12
C ASN A 476 -19.61 25.06 -23.27
N LEU A 477 -19.35 23.82 -22.82
CA LEU A 477 -20.28 23.09 -21.97
C LEU A 477 -20.53 23.80 -20.64
N GLN A 478 -19.49 24.34 -20.01
CA GLN A 478 -19.64 25.07 -18.75
C GLN A 478 -20.35 26.41 -18.93
N GLU A 479 -20.13 27.10 -20.05
CA GLU A 479 -20.89 28.31 -20.42
C GLU A 479 -22.37 27.99 -20.67
N GLU A 480 -22.68 26.89 -21.37
CA GLU A 480 -24.05 26.41 -21.59
C GLU A 480 -24.76 26.04 -20.27
N LEU A 481 -24.00 25.61 -19.26
CA LEU A 481 -24.48 25.28 -17.91
C LEU A 481 -24.47 26.48 -16.94
N ASP A 482 -24.13 27.68 -17.43
CA ASP A 482 -24.07 28.93 -16.65
C ASP A 482 -23.14 28.84 -15.42
N ILE A 483 -21.97 28.21 -15.60
CA ILE A 483 -20.94 28.12 -14.55
C ILE A 483 -20.14 29.43 -14.45
N ASP A 484 -20.03 30.00 -13.25
CA ASP A 484 -19.44 31.32 -13.02
C ASP A 484 -17.91 31.36 -13.19
N VAL A 485 -17.21 30.34 -12.69
CA VAL A 485 -15.75 30.23 -12.77
C VAL A 485 -15.38 28.94 -13.50
N LEU A 486 -14.93 29.11 -14.73
CA LEU A 486 -14.64 28.03 -15.67
C LEU A 486 -13.26 27.41 -15.42
N VAL A 487 -13.14 26.14 -15.77
CA VAL A 487 -11.86 25.43 -15.89
C VAL A 487 -11.66 24.90 -17.31
N HIS A 488 -10.43 24.54 -17.69
CA HIS A 488 -10.14 24.06 -19.05
C HIS A 488 -10.21 22.52 -19.19
N GLY A 489 -10.48 21.79 -18.11
CA GLY A 489 -10.66 20.33 -18.13
C GLY A 489 -9.39 19.49 -18.07
N GLU A 490 -8.21 20.11 -18.09
CA GLU A 490 -6.89 19.45 -18.07
C GLU A 490 -6.70 18.33 -19.12
N PRO A 491 -7.13 18.49 -20.39
CA PRO A 491 -6.99 17.44 -21.39
C PRO A 491 -5.53 17.05 -21.72
N GLU A 492 -4.61 18.00 -21.60
CA GLU A 492 -3.18 17.80 -21.77
C GLU A 492 -2.54 17.01 -20.62
N ALA A 493 -3.12 17.05 -19.43
CA ALA A 493 -2.58 16.41 -18.24
C ALA A 493 -3.09 14.97 -18.10
N LYS A 494 -2.18 14.03 -17.81
CA LYS A 494 -2.55 12.64 -17.47
C LYS A 494 -2.76 12.45 -15.97
N THR A 495 -2.14 13.33 -15.19
CA THR A 495 -2.14 13.37 -13.74
C THR A 495 -2.01 14.83 -13.32
N ILE A 496 -2.46 15.16 -12.10
CA ILE A 496 -2.41 16.51 -11.52
C ILE A 496 -0.96 17.06 -11.44
N TRP A 497 0.05 16.20 -11.60
CA TRP A 497 1.46 16.55 -11.39
C TRP A 497 2.15 17.15 -12.63
N SER A 498 2.78 18.30 -12.43
CA SER A 498 3.72 18.97 -13.35
C SER A 498 5.15 18.39 -13.29
N SER A 499 5.33 17.17 -12.76
CA SER A 499 6.65 16.63 -12.44
C SER A 499 7.58 16.49 -13.65
N THR A 500 7.04 16.33 -14.86
CA THR A 500 7.86 16.31 -16.09
C THR A 500 8.53 17.65 -16.42
N LEU A 501 8.10 18.74 -15.78
CA LEU A 501 8.63 20.10 -15.99
C LEU A 501 9.60 20.55 -14.89
N VAL A 502 9.89 19.68 -13.91
CA VAL A 502 10.78 20.00 -12.78
C VAL A 502 12.12 19.27 -12.95
N SER A 503 13.23 20.01 -12.93
CA SER A 503 14.59 19.54 -13.24
C SER A 503 15.13 18.37 -12.39
N SER A 504 14.48 18.05 -11.27
CA SER A 504 14.90 17.00 -10.33
C SER A 504 13.87 15.87 -10.19
N CYS A 505 12.90 15.81 -11.11
CA CYS A 505 11.87 14.80 -11.14
C CYS A 505 12.16 13.71 -12.18
N LEU A 506 12.21 12.47 -11.72
CA LEU A 506 12.17 11.30 -12.61
C LEU A 506 10.73 10.77 -12.62
N VAL A 507 10.20 10.50 -13.81
CA VAL A 507 8.85 9.96 -13.96
C VAL A 507 8.93 8.51 -14.39
N LEU A 508 8.57 7.62 -13.47
CA LEU A 508 8.36 6.21 -13.75
C LEU A 508 6.90 5.97 -14.11
N LEU A 509 6.66 5.12 -15.11
CA LEU A 509 5.31 4.78 -15.50
C LEU A 509 4.80 3.58 -14.68
N SER A 510 4.69 3.72 -13.36
CA SER A 510 4.02 2.72 -12.51
C SER A 510 2.72 3.30 -11.93
N LEU A 511 1.60 2.63 -12.20
CA LEU A 511 0.25 3.02 -11.75
C LEU A 511 -0.28 1.88 -10.87
N LEU A 512 -0.32 2.11 -9.56
CA LEU A 512 -1.05 1.29 -8.59
C LEU A 512 -2.56 1.57 -8.76
N MET A 513 -3.41 0.54 -8.68
CA MET A 513 -4.86 0.76 -8.80
C MET A 513 -5.42 1.54 -7.60
N GLY A 514 -6.37 2.43 -7.90
CA GLY A 514 -6.95 3.40 -6.97
C GLY A 514 -6.63 4.86 -7.33
N GLY A 515 -6.86 5.25 -8.59
CA GLY A 515 -6.56 6.59 -9.10
C GLY A 515 -5.24 6.69 -9.86
N CYS A 516 -5.11 7.75 -10.67
CA CYS A 516 -3.91 8.04 -11.45
C CYS A 516 -2.75 8.47 -10.52
N ASN A 517 -2.16 7.54 -9.77
CA ASN A 517 -0.98 7.83 -8.97
C ASN A 517 0.27 7.72 -9.85
N LEU A 518 0.79 8.87 -10.28
CA LEU A 518 2.14 8.99 -10.81
C LEU A 518 3.12 8.88 -9.64
N MET A 519 4.08 7.98 -9.72
CA MET A 519 5.21 7.99 -8.80
C MET A 519 6.18 9.09 -9.25
N VAL A 520 6.10 10.26 -8.61
CA VAL A 520 7.02 11.37 -8.83
C VAL A 520 8.23 11.19 -7.92
N LEU A 521 9.38 10.89 -8.50
CA LEU A 521 10.66 10.83 -7.77
C LEU A 521 11.23 12.23 -7.65
N ALA A 522 11.31 12.79 -6.45
CA ALA A 522 12.27 13.86 -6.17
C ALA A 522 13.63 13.23 -5.85
N VAL A 523 14.64 13.51 -6.68
CA VAL A 523 16.00 13.01 -6.48
C VAL A 523 16.68 13.92 -5.43
N SER A 524 16.48 13.66 -4.14
CA SER A 524 17.14 14.39 -3.03
C SER A 524 17.90 13.44 -2.09
N SER A 525 19.01 13.92 -1.50
CA SER A 525 20.00 13.14 -0.75
C SER A 525 19.76 13.05 0.76
N HIS A 526 18.75 13.73 1.31
CA HIS A 526 18.49 13.76 2.75
C HIS A 526 17.05 13.36 3.03
N ARG A 527 16.86 12.37 3.93
CA ARG A 527 15.59 11.83 4.45
C ARG A 527 14.39 12.31 3.64
N SER A 528 14.16 11.69 2.49
CA SER A 528 13.02 12.05 1.66
C SER A 528 11.77 11.49 2.31
N SER A 529 11.16 12.30 3.19
CA SER A 529 9.74 12.19 3.48
C SER A 529 9.02 12.26 2.14
N MET A 530 8.20 11.25 1.86
CA MET A 530 7.22 11.31 0.80
C MET A 530 6.42 12.61 1.02
N VAL A 531 6.55 13.61 0.15
CA VAL A 531 5.76 14.83 0.26
C VAL A 531 4.32 14.46 -0.12
N MET A 532 3.54 14.09 0.89
CA MET A 532 2.09 13.95 0.82
C MET A 532 1.50 15.36 0.78
N LEU A 533 1.11 15.81 -0.40
CA LEU A 533 0.17 16.92 -0.53
C LEU A 533 -1.21 16.32 -0.74
N ALA A 534 -2.05 16.50 0.27
CA ALA A 534 -3.38 15.96 0.37
C ALA A 534 -4.23 16.30 -0.87
N ALA A 535 -5.00 15.32 -1.37
CA ALA A 535 -6.20 15.64 -2.11
C ALA A 535 -7.20 16.31 -1.15
N PRO A 536 -8.01 17.28 -1.59
CA PRO A 536 -9.04 17.88 -0.76
C PRO A 536 -9.99 16.78 -0.26
N ARG A 537 -10.29 16.79 1.04
CA ARG A 537 -11.38 16.01 1.63
C ARG A 537 -12.67 16.43 0.89
N GLN A 538 -13.38 15.46 0.32
CA GLN A 538 -14.77 15.65 -0.11
C GLN A 538 -15.67 15.76 1.11
#